data_AF-A0A7Y2DBL5-F1
#
_entry.id   AF-A0A7Y2DBL5-F1
#
_cell.length_a   1.000
_cell.length_b   1.000
_cell.length_c   1.000
_cell.angle_alpha   90.00
_cell.angle_beta   90.00
_cell.angle_gamma   90.00
#
_symmetry.space_group_name_H-M   'P 1'
#
loop_
_entity.id
_entity.type
_entity.pdbx_description
1 polymer ?
#
loop_
_entity_poly.entity_id
_entity_poly.type
_entity_poly.pdbx_seq_one_letter_code
_entity_poly.pdbx_strand_id
1 'polypeptide(L)'
;MGSARDIVEQCGVPRFLFVDYPLGNPCGRPDDVEDQAAVLEETLTLLESATAPRTTVQSASVWTTEPAADIAWRANYMEIRPENLDDMRAWGDARRTAQATAPGRPR
;
A
#
# COMPACT_ATOMS: atom_id res chain seq x y z
N MET A 1 -6.10 -2.23 -8.18
CA MET A 1 -6.17 -1.55 -6.87
C MET A 1 -4.79 -1.50 -6.24
N GLY A 2 -4.47 -0.48 -5.43
CA GLY A 2 -3.20 -0.37 -4.72
C GLY A 2 -3.06 0.91 -3.88
N SER A 3 -2.03 0.97 -3.03
CA SER A 3 -1.81 2.09 -2.08
C SER A 3 -0.60 2.99 -2.41
N ALA A 4 0.13 2.71 -3.50
CA ALA A 4 1.30 3.48 -3.92
C ALA A 4 0.98 4.35 -5.16
N ARG A 5 0.21 5.42 -4.95
CA ARG A 5 -0.35 6.23 -6.05
C ARG A 5 0.71 6.78 -7.00
N ASP A 6 1.71 7.45 -6.45
CA ASP A 6 2.80 8.08 -7.19
C ASP A 6 3.58 7.09 -8.06
N ILE A 7 3.96 5.95 -7.49
CA ILE A 7 4.69 4.89 -8.19
C ILE A 7 3.85 4.35 -9.35
N VAL A 8 2.58 4.02 -9.08
CA VAL A 8 1.71 3.37 -10.06
C VAL A 8 1.29 4.33 -11.18
N GLU A 9 1.01 5.59 -10.86
CA GLU A 9 0.75 6.64 -11.85
C GLU A 9 1.98 6.91 -12.73
N GLN A 10 3.19 6.93 -12.14
CA GLN A 10 4.44 7.08 -12.88
C GLN A 10 4.69 5.90 -13.83
N CYS A 11 4.46 4.66 -13.37
CA CYS A 11 4.52 3.46 -14.22
C CYS A 11 3.48 3.46 -15.35
N GLY A 12 2.42 4.28 -15.23
CA GLY A 12 1.43 4.48 -16.27
C GLY A 12 0.54 3.27 -16.52
N VAL A 13 0.13 2.58 -15.45
CA VAL A 13 -0.76 1.42 -15.58
C VAL A 13 -2.09 1.80 -16.25
N PRO A 14 -2.75 0.86 -16.97
CA PRO A 14 -3.97 1.20 -17.71
C PRO A 14 -5.13 1.69 -16.83
N ARG A 15 -5.33 1.08 -15.66
CA ARG A 15 -6.42 1.39 -14.72
C ARG A 15 -5.92 1.20 -13.30
N PHE A 16 -6.28 2.11 -12.40
CA PHE A 16 -5.83 2.06 -11.03
C PHE A 16 -6.89 2.58 -10.06
N LEU A 17 -7.38 1.69 -9.18
CA LEU A 17 -8.07 2.12 -7.97
C LEU A 17 -7.01 2.39 -6.90
N PHE A 18 -6.89 3.65 -6.48
CA PHE A 18 -6.05 4.04 -5.37
C PHE A 18 -6.82 3.88 -4.05
N VAL A 19 -6.30 3.06 -3.15
CA VAL A 19 -6.82 2.85 -1.80
C VAL A 19 -5.82 3.46 -0.83
N ASP A 20 -6.21 4.52 -0.15
CA ASP A 20 -5.33 5.40 0.62
C ASP A 20 -5.01 4.85 2.02
N TYR A 21 -4.55 3.60 2.04
CA TYR A 21 -4.20 2.82 3.21
C TYR A 21 -2.68 2.70 3.34
N PRO A 22 -2.14 2.29 4.51
CA PRO A 22 -0.73 1.99 4.65
C PRO A 22 -0.26 1.00 3.59
N LEU A 23 0.93 1.25 3.06
CA LEU A 23 1.51 0.42 2.00
C LEU A 23 1.52 -1.06 2.42
N GLY A 24 1.02 -1.92 1.53
CA GLY A 24 0.82 -3.35 1.80
C GLY A 24 -0.63 -3.76 2.09
N ASN A 25 -1.56 -2.81 2.22
CA ASN A 25 -2.99 -3.09 2.43
C ASN A 25 -3.87 -2.60 1.25
N PRO A 26 -3.63 -3.08 0.01
CA PRO A 26 -4.29 -2.54 -1.18
C PRO A 26 -5.73 -3.01 -1.38
N CYS A 27 -6.16 -4.04 -0.65
CA CYS A 27 -7.42 -4.75 -0.87
C CYS A 27 -8.41 -4.55 0.28
N GLY A 28 -8.25 -3.53 1.12
CA GLY A 28 -9.04 -3.35 2.33
C GLY A 28 -8.21 -3.52 3.62
N ARG A 29 -8.83 -3.25 4.77
CA ARG A 29 -8.23 -3.41 6.09
C ARG A 29 -7.99 -4.90 6.40
N PRO A 30 -6.92 -5.23 7.13
CA PRO A 30 -6.70 -6.60 7.62
C PRO A 30 -7.91 -7.11 8.41
N ASP A 31 -8.29 -8.36 8.17
CA ASP A 31 -9.38 -9.06 8.87
C ASP A 31 -10.78 -8.41 8.78
N ASP A 32 -10.96 -7.42 7.90
CA ASP A 32 -12.23 -6.74 7.65
C ASP A 32 -12.80 -7.12 6.28
N VAL A 33 -13.65 -8.16 6.28
CA VAL A 33 -14.23 -8.72 5.04
C VAL A 33 -15.16 -7.71 4.34
N GLU A 34 -15.84 -6.85 5.10
CA GLU A 34 -16.77 -5.87 4.54
C GLU A 34 -16.02 -4.78 3.78
N ASP A 35 -14.96 -4.23 4.37
CA ASP A 35 -14.11 -3.25 3.69
C ASP A 35 -13.37 -3.88 2.49
N GLN A 36 -12.92 -5.12 2.62
CA GLN A 36 -12.28 -5.84 1.50
C GLN A 36 -13.24 -6.06 0.32
N ALA A 37 -14.50 -6.40 0.61
CA ALA A 37 -15.53 -6.56 -0.41
C ALA A 37 -15.86 -5.22 -1.10
N ALA A 38 -15.99 -4.12 -0.33
CA ALA A 38 -16.25 -2.79 -0.87
C ALA A 38 -15.12 -2.32 -1.81
N VAL A 39 -13.86 -2.45 -1.40
CA VAL A 39 -12.70 -2.11 -2.24
C VAL A 39 -12.66 -2.96 -3.53
N LEU A 40 -13.03 -4.24 -3.44
CA LEU A 40 -13.10 -5.12 -4.60
C LEU A 40 -14.21 -4.67 -5.56
N GLU A 41 -15.39 -4.33 -5.06
CA GLU A 41 -16.53 -3.84 -5.85
C GLU A 41 -16.19 -2.54 -6.58
N GLU A 42 -15.56 -1.57 -5.90
CA GLU A 42 -15.08 -0.33 -6.53
C GLU A 42 -14.06 -0.62 -7.65
N THR A 43 -13.20 -1.62 -7.43
CA THR A 43 -12.19 -1.99 -8.44
C THR A 43 -12.83 -2.60 -9.68
N LEU A 44 -13.81 -3.48 -9.51
CA LEU A 44 -14.56 -4.07 -10.62
C LEU A 44 -15.37 -3.00 -11.36
N THR A 45 -15.97 -2.07 -10.63
CA THR A 45 -16.65 -0.90 -11.21
C THR A 45 -15.70 -0.08 -12.08
N LEU A 46 -14.49 0.23 -11.60
CA LEU A 46 -13.47 0.92 -12.40
C LEU A 46 -13.04 0.09 -13.61
N LEU A 47 -12.90 -1.22 -13.45
CA LEU A 47 -12.50 -2.13 -14.53
C LEU A 47 -13.48 -2.06 -15.70
N GLU A 48 -14.78 -2.02 -15.41
CA GLU A 48 -15.87 -1.97 -16.40
C GLU A 48 -16.09 -0.57 -16.98
N SER A 49 -15.97 0.49 -16.16
CA SER A 49 -16.35 1.85 -16.54
C SER A 49 -15.23 2.69 -17.16
N ALA A 50 -13.96 2.36 -16.95
CA ALA A 50 -12.85 3.16 -17.47
C ALA A 50 -12.80 3.16 -19.01
N THR A 51 -12.88 4.35 -19.61
CA THR A 51 -12.89 4.53 -21.07
C THR A 51 -11.52 4.88 -21.67
N ALA A 52 -10.52 5.14 -20.83
CA ALA A 52 -9.19 5.56 -21.24
C ALA A 52 -8.09 4.80 -20.47
N PRO A 53 -6.87 4.68 -21.02
CA PRO A 53 -5.70 4.22 -20.26
C PRO A 53 -5.27 5.29 -19.24
N ARG A 54 -4.49 4.88 -18.23
CA ARG A 54 -4.01 5.73 -17.14
C ARG A 54 -5.13 6.39 -16.35
N THR A 55 -6.28 5.72 -16.25
CA THR A 55 -7.38 6.18 -15.38
C THR A 55 -7.09 5.76 -13.94
N THR A 56 -6.98 6.76 -13.07
CA THR A 56 -6.92 6.58 -11.61
C THR A 56 -8.21 7.05 -10.97
N VAL A 57 -8.80 6.23 -10.10
CA VAL A 57 -9.90 6.62 -9.21
C VAL A 57 -9.43 6.40 -7.77
N GLN A 58 -9.73 7.33 -6.88
CA GLN A 58 -9.48 7.16 -5.46
C GLN A 58 -10.70 6.56 -4.79
N SER A 59 -10.49 5.52 -3.98
CA SER A 59 -11.50 4.86 -3.19
C SER A 59 -12.03 5.77 -2.08
N ALA A 60 -13.29 5.57 -1.67
CA ALA A 60 -13.89 6.25 -0.53
C ALA A 60 -13.54 5.61 0.83
N SER A 61 -12.92 4.42 0.80
CA SER A 61 -12.47 3.67 1.98
C SER A 61 -11.48 4.47 2.85
N VAL A 62 -11.63 4.36 4.18
CA VAL A 62 -10.80 5.03 5.19
C VAL A 62 -10.14 4.01 6.12
N TRP A 63 -8.87 4.23 6.49
CA TRP A 63 -8.08 3.29 7.28
C TRP A 63 -8.66 3.09 8.69
N THR A 64 -9.30 4.13 9.22
CA THR A 64 -10.02 4.06 10.48
C THR A 64 -11.21 5.01 10.45
N THR A 65 -12.25 4.68 11.20
CA THR A 65 -13.46 5.50 11.33
C THR A 65 -13.20 6.79 12.12
N GLU A 66 -12.07 6.88 12.83
CA GLU A 66 -11.66 8.06 13.58
C GLU A 66 -10.83 9.00 12.70
N PRO A 67 -11.35 10.18 12.27
CA PRO A 67 -10.70 11.02 11.26
C PRO A 67 -9.30 11.50 11.65
N ALA A 68 -9.05 11.74 12.94
CA ALA A 68 -7.72 12.14 13.43
C ALA A 68 -6.70 10.99 13.34
N ALA A 69 -7.15 9.74 13.48
CA ALA A 69 -6.30 8.56 13.40
C ALA A 69 -6.08 8.09 11.95
N ASP A 70 -6.97 8.46 11.02
CA ASP A 70 -6.87 8.11 9.59
C ASP A 70 -5.64 8.73 8.90
N ILE A 71 -5.12 9.84 9.43
CA ILE A 71 -3.87 10.46 8.95
C ILE A 71 -2.68 10.06 9.83
N ALA A 72 -2.93 9.71 11.11
CA ALA A 72 -1.88 9.46 12.09
C ALA A 72 -0.97 8.29 11.71
N TRP A 73 -1.45 7.30 10.96
CA TRP A 73 -0.60 6.20 10.50
C TRP A 73 0.54 6.71 9.60
N ARG A 74 0.34 7.77 8.82
CA ARG A 74 1.36 8.32 7.91
C ARG A 74 2.57 8.86 8.64
N ALA A 75 2.33 9.49 9.80
CA ALA A 75 3.41 10.02 10.62
C ALA A 75 4.29 8.89 11.17
N ASN A 76 3.68 7.75 11.52
CA ASN A 76 4.36 6.65 12.20
C ASN A 76 4.89 5.55 11.26
N TYR A 77 4.38 5.47 10.03
CA TYR A 77 4.70 4.38 9.11
C TYR A 77 6.16 4.46 8.65
N MET A 78 6.96 3.47 9.05
CA MET A 78 8.41 3.39 8.78
C MET A 78 9.20 4.62 9.27
N GLU A 79 8.71 5.28 10.32
CA GLU A 79 9.34 6.47 10.86
C GLU A 79 10.70 6.16 11.49
N ILE A 80 11.72 6.87 11.03
CA ILE A 80 13.08 6.81 11.59
C ILE A 80 13.26 8.00 12.52
N ARG A 81 13.51 7.71 13.79
CA ARG A 81 13.76 8.71 14.83
C ARG A 81 15.14 8.49 15.46
N PRO A 82 15.75 9.51 16.07
CA PRO A 82 17.03 9.36 16.74
C PRO A 82 17.10 8.16 17.70
N GLU A 83 16.00 7.86 18.38
CA GLU A 83 15.93 6.78 19.36
C GLU A 83 15.91 5.37 18.75
N ASN A 84 15.52 5.21 17.48
CA ASN A 84 15.46 3.91 16.80
C ASN A 84 16.53 3.73 15.69
N LEU A 85 17.40 4.72 15.49
CA LEU A 85 18.37 4.72 14.38
C LEU A 85 19.27 3.49 14.37
N ASP A 86 19.83 3.13 15.53
CA ASP A 86 20.80 2.04 15.61
C ASP A 86 20.13 0.67 15.41
N ASP A 87 18.92 0.50 15.94
CA ASP A 87 18.11 -0.69 15.69
C ASP A 87 17.76 -0.82 14.21
N MET A 88 17.31 0.28 13.57
CA MET A 88 16.97 0.28 12.15
C MET A 88 18.20 -0.02 11.26
N ARG A 89 19.38 0.47 11.64
CA ARG A 89 20.65 0.13 10.96
C ARG A 89 20.96 -1.35 11.09
N ALA A 90 20.91 -1.89 12.30
CA ALA A 90 21.18 -3.31 12.57
C ALA A 90 20.21 -4.22 11.79
N TRP A 91 18.92 -3.88 11.76
CA TRP A 91 17.92 -4.59 10.95
C TRP A 91 18.24 -4.54 9.45
N GLY A 92 18.67 -3.37 8.96
CA GLY A 92 19.09 -3.20 7.58
C GLY A 92 20.31 -4.06 7.20
N ASP A 93 21.31 -4.13 8.07
CA ASP A 93 22.52 -4.96 7.89
C ASP A 93 22.20 -6.46 7.91
N ALA A 94 21.37 -6.88 8.87
CA ALA A 94 20.91 -8.26 8.97
C ALA A 94 20.16 -8.70 7.70
N ARG A 95 19.22 -7.86 7.21
CA ARG A 95 18.47 -8.11 5.98
C ARG A 95 19.39 -8.25 4.77
N ARG A 96 20.38 -7.36 4.60
CA ARG A 96 21.34 -7.42 3.49
C ARG A 96 22.19 -8.70 3.54
N THR A 97 22.64 -9.07 4.73
CA THR A 97 23.41 -10.31 4.94
C THR A 97 22.58 -11.54 4.57
N ALA A 98 21.33 -11.61 5.04
CA ALA A 98 20.42 -12.69 4.71
C ALA A 98 20.09 -12.77 3.21
N GLN A 99 19.93 -11.62 2.53
CA GLN A 99 19.70 -11.58 1.09
C GLN A 99 20.92 -12.03 0.27
N ALA A 100 22.13 -11.73 0.74
CA ALA A 100 23.35 -12.16 0.08
C ALA A 100 23.58 -13.68 0.17
N THR A 101 23.08 -14.33 1.23
CA THR A 101 23.21 -15.77 1.45
C THR A 101 21.99 -16.57 1.02
N ALA A 102 20.89 -15.91 0.65
CA ALA A 102 19.66 -16.57 0.21
C ALA A 102 19.90 -17.32 -1.12
N PRO A 103 19.58 -18.63 -1.19
CA PRO A 103 19.66 -19.35 -2.45
C PRO A 103 18.71 -18.71 -3.47
N GLY A 104 19.19 -18.52 -4.70
CA GLY A 104 18.40 -17.93 -5.78
C GLY A 104 17.07 -18.67 -5.93
N ARG A 105 15.95 -17.93 -5.91
CA ARG A 105 14.62 -18.50 -6.07
C ARG A 105 14.58 -19.28 -7.40
N PRO A 106 14.15 -20.56 -7.42
CA PRO A 106 14.02 -21.28 -8.67
C PRO A 106 13.09 -20.50 -9.59
N ARG A 107 13.51 -20.35 -10.86
CA ARG A 107 12.75 -19.67 -11.91
C ARG A 107 11.57 -20.52 -12.36
#